data_AF-A0A3L9HQ72-F1
#
_entry.id   AF-A0A3L9HQ72-F1
#
_cell.length_a   1.000
_cell.length_b   1.000
_cell.length_c   1.000
_cell.angle_alpha   90.00
_cell.angle_beta   90.00
_cell.angle_gamma   90.00
#
_symmetry.space_group_name_H-M   'P 1'
#
loop_
_entity.id
_entity.type
_entity.pdbx_description
1 polymer ?
#
loop_
_entity_poly.entity_id
_entity_poly.type
_entity_poly.pdbx_seq_one_letter_code
_entity_poly.pdbx_strand_id
1 'polypeptide(L)'
;EIMTETAAIALMVLDRRPDLAPPVGRAERQQFQRLLVWLVANVYPTFTFADYPERWASDAPEQLKKNVIEYRKSLYIWLNSQLTAEPYAFGEQLTLVDCYLCTMRTWGPGHEWFQDNAQNISAIADAVCQLPKLQEVLKRNEII
;
A
#
# COMPACT_ATOMS: atom_id res chain seq x y z
N GLU A 1 -2.38 -18.18 19.53
CA GLU A 1 -3.15 -16.96 19.28
C GLU A 1 -3.11 -16.67 17.78
N ILE A 2 -4.19 -16.17 17.19
CA ILE A 2 -4.27 -15.85 15.75
C ILE A 2 -4.07 -14.34 15.60
N MET A 3 -3.04 -13.92 14.85
CA MET A 3 -2.76 -12.51 14.60
C MET A 3 -3.68 -11.96 13.50
N THR A 4 -4.29 -10.80 13.73
CA THR A 4 -5.14 -10.07 12.79
C THR A 4 -4.62 -8.63 12.63
N GLU A 5 -5.22 -7.86 11.73
CA GLU A 5 -4.76 -6.53 11.31
C GLU A 5 -3.45 -6.56 10.53
N THR A 6 -3.48 -6.12 9.26
CA THR A 6 -2.30 -6.21 8.37
C THR A 6 -1.10 -5.45 8.95
N ALA A 7 -1.31 -4.27 9.56
CA ALA A 7 -0.23 -3.52 10.20
C ALA A 7 0.37 -4.26 11.40
N ALA A 8 -0.44 -4.91 12.24
CA ALA A 8 0.06 -5.70 13.36
C ALA A 8 0.81 -6.95 12.89
N ILE A 9 0.31 -7.61 11.83
CA ILE A 9 1.01 -8.71 11.15
C ILE A 9 2.36 -8.22 10.62
N ALA A 10 2.43 -7.04 10.01
CA ALA A 10 3.68 -6.45 9.53
C ALA A 10 4.67 -6.22 10.67
N LEU A 11 4.21 -5.67 11.81
CA LEU A 11 5.06 -5.48 12.99
C LEU A 11 5.54 -6.83 13.56
N MET A 12 4.67 -7.84 13.63
CA MET A 12 5.02 -9.20 14.04
C MET A 12 6.06 -9.84 13.09
N VAL A 13 6.02 -9.53 11.80
CA VAL A 13 7.06 -9.94 10.83
C VAL A 13 8.38 -9.23 11.14
N LEU A 14 8.37 -7.94 11.47
CA LEU A 14 9.59 -7.20 11.82
C LEU A 14 10.29 -7.72 13.07
N ASP A 15 9.56 -8.30 14.02
CA ASP A 15 10.18 -8.96 15.18
C ASP A 15 11.10 -10.13 14.79
N ARG A 16 10.83 -10.75 13.63
CA ARG A 16 11.61 -11.88 13.08
C ARG A 16 12.54 -11.46 11.95
N ARG A 17 12.18 -10.39 11.23
CA ARG A 17 12.86 -9.88 10.04
C ARG A 17 13.00 -8.37 10.13
N PRO A 18 13.83 -7.86 11.06
CA PRO A 18 14.03 -6.43 11.26
C PRO A 18 14.63 -5.74 10.04
N ASP A 19 15.25 -6.51 9.14
CA ASP A 19 15.80 -6.10 7.85
C ASP A 19 14.73 -5.74 6.80
N LEU A 20 13.43 -5.89 7.08
CA LEU A 20 12.35 -5.46 6.18
C LEU A 20 11.81 -4.07 6.52
N ALA A 21 12.64 -3.23 7.11
CA ALA A 21 12.36 -1.83 7.39
C ALA A 21 13.68 -1.07 7.59
N PRO A 22 13.68 0.28 7.51
CA PRO A 22 14.88 1.05 7.78
C PRO A 22 15.41 0.79 9.21
N PRO A 23 16.74 0.87 9.44
CA PRO A 23 17.34 0.60 10.74
C PRO A 23 16.81 1.52 11.86
N VAL A 24 16.75 0.99 13.08
CA VAL A 24 16.39 1.80 14.26
C VAL A 24 17.40 2.94 14.45
N GLY A 25 16.89 4.13 14.81
CA GLY A 25 17.69 5.34 14.99
C GLY A 25 17.90 6.17 13.72
N ARG A 26 17.43 5.70 12.56
CA ARG A 26 17.42 6.45 11.31
C ARG A 26 16.12 7.26 11.15
N ALA A 27 16.18 8.42 10.50
CA ALA A 27 15.01 9.28 10.29
C ALA A 27 13.95 8.58 9.42
N GLU A 28 14.43 7.81 8.43
CA GLU A 28 13.67 6.97 7.53
C GLU A 28 12.81 5.95 8.28
N ARG A 29 13.24 5.50 9.47
CA ARG A 29 12.45 4.57 10.29
C ARG A 29 11.15 5.21 10.80
N GLN A 30 11.19 6.48 11.19
CA GLN A 30 10.00 7.20 11.63
C GLN A 30 9.04 7.41 10.46
N GLN A 31 9.58 7.77 9.30
CA GLN A 31 8.81 7.91 8.06
C GLN A 31 8.18 6.58 7.65
N PHE A 32 8.92 5.46 7.69
CA PHE A 32 8.41 4.12 7.41
C PHE A 32 7.23 3.75 8.32
N GLN A 33 7.38 3.94 9.64
CA GLN A 33 6.31 3.65 10.61
C GLN A 33 5.09 4.51 10.36
N ARG A 34 5.30 5.82 10.12
CA ARG A 34 4.24 6.75 9.80
C ARG A 34 3.48 6.32 8.55
N LEU A 35 4.18 6.00 7.46
CA LEU A 35 3.54 5.61 6.20
C LEU A 35 2.83 4.26 6.30
N LEU A 36 3.39 3.27 6.99
CA LEU A 36 2.73 1.98 7.24
C LEU A 36 1.38 2.17 7.96
N VAL A 37 1.39 2.93 9.06
CA VAL A 37 0.17 3.19 9.84
C VAL A 37 -0.78 4.09 9.05
N TRP A 38 -0.27 5.14 8.41
CA TRP A 38 -1.09 6.06 7.63
C TRP A 38 -1.82 5.35 6.49
N LEU A 39 -1.16 4.43 5.80
CA LEU A 39 -1.74 3.68 4.70
C LEU A 39 -2.91 2.81 5.16
N VAL A 40 -2.75 2.09 6.28
CA VAL A 40 -3.83 1.28 6.87
C VAL A 40 -4.94 2.15 7.47
N ALA A 41 -4.62 3.33 8.00
CA ALA A 41 -5.60 4.22 8.62
C ALA A 41 -6.37 5.11 7.63
N ASN A 42 -5.81 5.39 6.45
CA ASN A 42 -6.39 6.35 5.50
C ASN A 42 -6.82 5.69 4.20
N VAL A 43 -6.01 4.80 3.62
CA VAL A 43 -6.30 4.21 2.31
C VAL A 43 -7.24 3.01 2.45
N TYR A 44 -6.97 2.09 3.38
CA TYR A 44 -7.79 0.89 3.58
C TYR A 44 -9.29 1.20 3.85
N PRO A 45 -9.64 2.18 4.71
CA PRO A 45 -11.04 2.50 4.96
C PRO A 45 -11.81 2.96 3.72
N THR A 46 -11.12 3.53 2.72
CA THR A 46 -11.78 3.90 1.47
C THR A 46 -12.33 2.68 0.71
N PHE A 47 -11.79 1.48 0.92
CA PHE A 47 -12.36 0.24 0.38
C PHE A 47 -13.60 -0.15 1.18
N THR A 48 -13.52 -0.12 2.51
CA THR A 48 -14.67 -0.39 3.40
C THR A 48 -15.91 0.45 3.05
N PHE A 49 -15.72 1.73 2.72
CA PHE A 49 -16.83 2.61 2.36
C PHE A 49 -17.27 2.50 0.89
N ALA A 50 -16.36 2.23 -0.05
CA ALA A 50 -16.68 2.22 -1.48
C ALA A 50 -17.17 0.86 -2.01
N ASP A 51 -16.80 -0.24 -1.35
CA ASP A 51 -17.14 -1.60 -1.79
C ASP A 51 -18.58 -1.97 -1.40
N TYR A 52 -19.06 -1.44 -0.26
CA TYR A 52 -20.42 -1.62 0.26
C TYR A 52 -21.04 -0.30 0.73
N PRO A 53 -21.16 0.71 -0.17
CA PRO A 53 -21.59 2.06 0.20
C PRO A 53 -23.02 2.12 0.77
N GLU A 54 -23.89 1.18 0.41
CA GLU A 54 -25.26 1.06 0.90
C GLU A 54 -25.36 0.84 2.42
N ARG A 55 -24.30 0.31 3.05
CA ARG A 55 -24.22 0.16 4.51
C ARG A 55 -24.06 1.48 5.25
N TRP A 56 -23.58 2.51 4.56
CA TRP A 56 -23.17 3.80 5.14
C TRP A 56 -24.07 4.94 4.68
N ALA A 57 -24.60 4.87 3.46
CA ALA A 57 -25.51 5.83 2.90
C ALA A 57 -26.58 5.12 2.05
N SER A 58 -27.64 4.60 2.70
CA SER A 58 -28.72 3.88 2.04
C SER A 58 -29.41 4.70 0.94
N ASP A 59 -29.49 6.02 1.13
CA ASP A 59 -30.26 6.91 0.26
C ASP A 59 -29.42 7.46 -0.91
N ALA A 60 -28.09 7.37 -0.83
CA ALA A 60 -27.18 7.89 -1.85
C ALA A 60 -25.87 7.07 -1.99
N PRO A 61 -25.93 5.73 -2.15
CA PRO A 61 -24.75 4.87 -2.12
C PRO A 61 -23.77 5.16 -3.26
N GLU A 62 -24.27 5.42 -4.48
CA GLU A 62 -23.43 5.70 -5.64
C GLU A 62 -22.66 7.02 -5.50
N GLN A 63 -23.28 8.03 -4.91
CA GLN A 63 -22.63 9.31 -4.65
C GLN A 63 -21.51 9.16 -3.61
N LEU A 64 -21.75 8.38 -2.55
CA LEU A 64 -20.73 8.06 -1.56
C LEU A 64 -19.55 7.31 -2.21
N LYS A 65 -19.83 6.25 -2.97
CA LYS A 65 -18.81 5.46 -3.66
C LYS A 65 -17.94 6.32 -4.56
N LYS A 66 -18.55 7.17 -5.40
CA LYS A 66 -17.83 8.11 -6.27
C LYS A 66 -16.91 9.03 -5.47
N ASN A 67 -17.43 9.66 -4.41
CA ASN A 67 -16.65 10.59 -3.59
C ASN A 67 -15.48 9.91 -2.89
N VAL A 68 -15.70 8.69 -2.36
CA VAL A 68 -14.66 7.92 -1.68
C VAL A 68 -13.57 7.47 -2.66
N ILE A 69 -13.93 7.07 -3.89
CA ILE A 69 -12.95 6.71 -4.92
C ILE A 69 -12.10 7.93 -5.32
N GLU A 70 -12.70 9.10 -5.52
CA GLU A 70 -11.95 10.32 -5.81
C GLU A 70 -11.05 10.73 -4.64
N TYR A 71 -11.53 10.59 -3.40
CA TYR A 71 -10.70 10.79 -2.22
C TYR A 71 -9.54 9.79 -2.17
N ARG A 72 -9.77 8.51 -2.44
CA ARG A 72 -8.72 7.48 -2.53
C ARG A 72 -7.64 7.84 -3.55
N LYS A 73 -8.01 8.34 -4.73
CA LYS A 73 -7.06 8.83 -5.73
C LYS A 73 -6.19 9.96 -5.17
N SER A 74 -6.80 10.92 -4.46
CA SER A 74 -6.05 12.01 -3.82
C SER A 74 -5.06 11.50 -2.76
N LEU A 75 -5.44 10.46 -2.00
CA LEU A 75 -4.56 9.80 -1.03
C LEU A 75 -3.37 9.11 -1.71
N TYR A 76 -3.59 8.44 -2.85
CA TYR A 76 -2.49 7.83 -3.60
C TYR A 76 -1.56 8.86 -4.22
N ILE A 77 -2.07 9.97 -4.75
CA ILE A 77 -1.24 11.08 -5.25
C ILE A 77 -0.39 11.66 -4.11
N TRP A 78 -1.00 11.89 -2.94
CA TRP A 78 -0.26 12.36 -1.77
C TRP A 78 0.81 11.35 -1.36
N LEU A 79 0.47 10.06 -1.24
CA LEU A 79 1.42 9.02 -0.87
C LEU A 79 2.58 8.94 -1.87
N ASN A 80 2.28 9.00 -3.17
CA ASN A 80 3.29 9.02 -4.21
C ASN A 80 4.27 10.19 -4.06
N SER A 81 3.80 11.36 -3.60
CA SER A 81 4.66 12.53 -3.33
C SER A 81 5.53 12.38 -2.07
N GLN A 82 5.23 11.40 -1.21
CA GLN A 82 6.05 11.08 -0.03
C GLN A 82 7.17 10.08 -0.33
N LEU A 83 7.24 9.57 -1.57
CA LEU A 83 8.10 8.47 -1.97
C LEU A 83 9.06 8.91 -3.07
N THR A 84 10.26 8.33 -3.06
CA THR A 84 11.22 8.38 -4.17
C THR A 84 11.63 6.94 -4.46
N ALA A 85 11.42 6.46 -5.68
CA ALA A 85 11.69 5.07 -6.04
C ALA A 85 13.18 4.84 -6.36
N GLU A 86 13.95 4.24 -5.44
CA GLU A 86 15.39 4.02 -5.61
C GLU A 86 15.94 2.66 -5.10
N PRO A 87 15.51 1.49 -5.61
CA PRO A 87 14.31 1.25 -6.41
C PRO A 87 13.05 1.06 -5.53
N TYR A 88 13.22 0.95 -4.21
CA TYR A 88 12.14 0.81 -3.23
C TYR A 88 11.86 2.14 -2.52
N ALA A 89 10.83 2.19 -1.69
CA ALA A 89 10.36 3.39 -0.99
C ALA A 89 11.40 4.07 -0.10
N PHE A 90 12.37 3.31 0.42
CA PHE A 90 13.41 3.78 1.34
C PHE A 90 14.82 3.50 0.82
N GLY A 91 15.00 3.53 -0.50
CA GLY A 91 16.27 3.27 -1.17
C GLY A 91 16.45 1.79 -1.56
N GLU A 92 17.67 1.28 -1.41
CA GLU A 92 18.04 -0.05 -1.93
C GLU A 92 17.44 -1.23 -1.16
N GLN A 93 16.94 -0.98 0.05
CA GLN A 93 16.41 -2.01 0.94
C GLN A 93 14.91 -2.23 0.71
N LEU A 94 14.53 -3.47 0.40
CA LEU A 94 13.12 -3.87 0.41
C LEU A 94 12.55 -3.73 1.83
N THR A 95 11.41 -3.06 1.95
CA THR A 95 10.68 -2.89 3.20
C THR A 95 9.26 -3.45 3.09
N LEU A 96 8.59 -3.61 4.23
CA LEU A 96 7.19 -4.06 4.23
C LEU A 96 6.24 -3.08 3.54
N VAL A 97 6.54 -1.77 3.51
CA VAL A 97 5.72 -0.79 2.78
C VAL A 97 5.71 -1.10 1.29
N ASP A 98 6.83 -1.55 0.73
CA ASP A 98 6.93 -1.92 -0.69
C ASP A 98 6.02 -3.11 -1.04
N CYS A 99 5.94 -4.10 -0.15
CA CYS A 99 5.02 -5.24 -0.30
C CYS A 99 3.55 -4.82 -0.30
N TYR A 100 3.18 -3.83 0.52
CA TYR A 100 1.85 -3.23 0.49
C TYR A 100 1.58 -2.56 -0.85
N LEU A 101 2.50 -1.71 -1.32
CA LEU A 101 2.35 -0.99 -2.58
C LEU A 101 2.22 -1.93 -3.78
N CYS A 102 3.02 -3.00 -3.81
CA CYS A 102 2.95 -4.05 -4.84
C CYS A 102 1.54 -4.64 -4.95
N THR A 103 0.92 -4.98 -3.82
CA THR A 103 -0.44 -5.53 -3.81
C THR A 103 -1.47 -4.46 -4.16
N MET A 104 -1.39 -3.28 -3.54
CA MET A 104 -2.40 -2.23 -3.65
C MET A 104 -2.49 -1.60 -5.04
N ARG A 105 -1.39 -1.58 -5.80
CA ARG A 105 -1.40 -1.11 -7.20
C ARG A 105 -2.39 -1.91 -8.07
N THR A 106 -2.66 -3.16 -7.71
CA THR A 106 -3.62 -4.02 -8.42
C THR A 106 -5.07 -3.69 -8.10
N TRP A 107 -5.33 -3.05 -6.96
CA TRP A 107 -6.67 -2.66 -6.54
C TRP A 107 -7.07 -1.34 -7.21
N GLY A 108 -8.34 -0.95 -7.06
CA GLY A 108 -8.83 0.32 -7.61
C GLY A 108 -8.01 1.52 -7.10
N PRO A 109 -7.53 2.43 -7.98
CA PRO A 109 -8.03 2.67 -9.34
C PRO A 109 -7.45 1.79 -10.47
N GLY A 110 -6.50 0.90 -10.19
CA GLY A 110 -5.93 -0.05 -11.14
C GLY A 110 -4.63 0.41 -11.81
N HIS A 111 -3.95 -0.53 -12.45
CA HIS A 111 -2.59 -0.38 -12.97
C HIS A 111 -2.38 0.84 -13.86
N GLU A 112 -3.24 1.05 -14.86
CA GLU A 112 -3.12 2.18 -15.80
C GLU A 112 -3.13 3.52 -15.07
N TRP A 113 -4.07 3.70 -14.13
CA TRP A 113 -4.16 4.93 -13.36
C TRP A 113 -2.91 5.17 -12.50
N PHE A 114 -2.36 4.12 -11.87
CA PHE A 114 -1.13 4.25 -11.10
C PHE A 114 0.08 4.60 -11.98
N GLN A 115 0.19 4.04 -13.19
CA GLN A 115 1.27 4.39 -14.12
C GLN A 115 1.21 5.87 -14.51
N ASP A 116 0.01 6.39 -14.76
CA ASP A 116 -0.18 7.78 -15.19
C ASP A 116 -0.08 8.81 -14.05
N ASN A 117 -0.51 8.45 -12.84
CA ASN A 117 -0.73 9.43 -11.75
C ASN A 117 0.14 9.21 -10.51
N ALA A 118 0.80 8.05 -10.39
CA ALA A 118 1.54 7.65 -9.20
C ALA A 118 2.80 6.84 -9.55
N GLN A 119 3.69 7.46 -10.34
CA GLN A 119 4.86 6.83 -10.94
C GLN A 119 5.83 6.20 -9.92
N ASN A 120 6.04 6.81 -8.74
CA ASN A 120 6.91 6.22 -7.71
C ASN A 120 6.30 4.93 -7.17
N ILE A 121 5.00 4.92 -6.87
CA ILE A 121 4.29 3.71 -6.42
C ILE A 121 4.40 2.62 -7.49
N SER A 122 4.17 2.97 -8.75
CA SER A 122 4.27 2.03 -9.88
C SER A 122 5.67 1.42 -10.00
N ALA A 123 6.71 2.26 -9.99
CA ALA A 123 8.10 1.83 -10.10
C ALA A 123 8.53 0.94 -8.93
N ILE A 124 8.15 1.29 -7.69
CA ILE A 124 8.42 0.48 -6.50
C ILE A 124 7.74 -0.89 -6.63
N ALA A 125 6.46 -0.90 -6.99
CA ALA A 125 5.71 -2.14 -7.16
C ALA A 125 6.29 -3.01 -8.29
N ASP A 126 6.75 -2.41 -9.39
CA ASP A 126 7.43 -3.11 -10.47
C ASP A 126 8.74 -3.74 -9.97
N ALA A 127 9.55 -3.00 -9.22
CA ALA A 127 10.77 -3.53 -8.61
C ALA A 127 10.50 -4.72 -7.68
N VAL A 128 9.45 -4.65 -6.85
CA VAL A 128 9.02 -5.78 -6.01
C VAL A 128 8.59 -6.98 -6.86
N CYS A 129 7.83 -6.74 -7.93
CA CYS A 129 7.38 -7.80 -8.84
C CYS A 129 8.57 -8.52 -9.49
N GLN A 130 9.68 -7.84 -9.77
CA GLN A 130 10.87 -8.47 -10.36
C GLN A 130 11.63 -9.40 -9.41
N LEU A 131 11.31 -9.43 -8.10
CA LEU A 131 12.01 -10.29 -7.15
C LEU A 131 11.66 -11.77 -7.37
N PRO A 132 12.62 -12.64 -7.76
CA PRO A 132 12.34 -14.03 -8.09
C PRO A 132 11.72 -14.82 -6.92
N LYS A 133 12.10 -14.47 -5.67
CA LYS A 133 11.57 -15.09 -4.45
C LYS A 133 10.09 -14.79 -4.19
N LEU A 134 9.54 -13.74 -4.80
CA LEU A 134 8.14 -13.35 -4.62
C LEU A 134 7.25 -13.81 -5.78
N GLN A 135 7.83 -14.11 -6.94
CA GLN A 135 7.10 -14.49 -8.15
C GLN A 135 6.04 -15.58 -7.94
N GLU A 136 6.35 -16.63 -7.16
CA GLU A 136 5.40 -17.71 -6.88
C GLU A 136 4.16 -17.19 -6.14
N VAL A 137 4.35 -16.43 -5.05
CA VAL A 137 3.23 -15.91 -4.26
C VAL A 137 2.47 -14.82 -5.03
N LEU A 138 3.15 -13.99 -5.81
CA LEU A 138 2.51 -12.94 -6.59
C LEU A 138 1.61 -13.54 -7.69
N LYS A 139 2.07 -14.55 -8.42
CA LYS A 139 1.27 -15.27 -9.42
C LYS A 139 0.07 -15.97 -8.81
N ARG A 140 0.28 -16.65 -7.68
CA ARG A 140 -0.79 -17.35 -6.96
C ARG A 140 -1.93 -16.41 -6.54
N ASN A 141 -1.63 -15.13 -6.32
CA ASN A 141 -2.60 -14.11 -5.92
C ASN A 141 -2.97 -13.17 -7.08
N GLU A 142 -2.68 -13.55 -8.33
CA GLU A 142 -3.06 -12.79 -9.54
C GLU A 142 -2.56 -11.33 -9.54
N ILE A 143 -1.43 -11.07 -8.87
CA ILE A 143 -0.78 -9.75 -8.87
C ILE A 143 0.04 -9.56 -10.16
N ILE A 144 0.64 -10.65 -10.65
CA ILE A 144 1.42 -10.75 -11.90
C ILE A 144 1.07 -12.02 -12.65
#